data_AF-A0A091QZ14-F1
#
_entry.id   AF-A0A091QZ14-F1
#
_cell.length_a   1.000
_cell.length_b   1.000
_cell.length_c   1.000
_cell.angle_alpha   90.00
_cell.angle_beta   90.00
_cell.angle_gamma   90.00
#
_symmetry.space_group_name_H-M   'P 1'
#
loop_
_entity.id
_entity.type
_entity.pdbx_description
1 polymer ?
#
loop_
_entity_poly.entity_id
_entity_poly.type
_entity_poly.pdbx_seq_one_letter_code
_entity_poly.pdbx_strand_id
1 'polypeptide(L)'
;CFQPRQSGVDWHRFSAINMERVAQEVDVAMLQEHIAAVTFCNLAGERCPHCRQPADPILLTVLRMAQLSTEYLLHCQERLGTSLAQLAQNLQGARAELACTQQLAVEQAAQLQRAKEESRRWKKLLATQQLLLQAGPNAYCKATAMSLGLAGAMRKHSASVSPDFTGRQKTKALEQMEDEVKELKAKLQEVQQQLEAGREAGKLCREQETERARQQEKEGRKDLERWKEEETMKLCEEIDGLRQLFLVSFKDMASRNSAMEG
;
A
#
# COMPACT_ATOMS: atom_id res chain seq x y z
N CYS A 1 -20.05 6.02 18.93
CA CYS A 1 -20.76 6.87 19.92
C CYS A 1 -20.73 6.18 21.27
N PHE A 2 -20.64 6.95 22.35
CA PHE A 2 -20.69 6.40 23.70
C PHE A 2 -22.06 5.72 23.92
N GLN A 3 -22.04 4.49 24.47
CA GLN A 3 -23.24 3.67 24.59
C GLN A 3 -24.15 4.16 25.73
N PRO A 4 -25.48 4.03 25.58
CA PRO A 4 -26.41 4.35 26.65
C PRO A 4 -26.29 3.36 27.81
N ARG A 5 -26.30 3.88 29.04
CA ARG A 5 -26.10 3.10 30.27
C ARG A 5 -27.45 2.71 30.86
N GLN A 6 -27.86 1.47 30.62
CA GLN A 6 -29.21 1.00 30.95
C GLN A 6 -29.23 -0.06 32.07
N SER A 7 -28.09 -0.70 32.34
CA SER A 7 -27.97 -1.77 33.32
C SER A 7 -27.77 -1.20 34.73
N GLY A 8 -28.57 -1.62 35.72
CA GLY A 8 -28.35 -1.25 37.12
C GLY A 8 -27.05 -1.84 37.69
N VAL A 9 -26.58 -1.30 38.81
CA VAL A 9 -25.35 -1.80 39.46
C VAL A 9 -25.65 -3.08 40.25
N ASP A 10 -24.94 -4.17 39.93
CA ASP A 10 -25.01 -5.42 40.70
C ASP A 10 -23.99 -5.42 41.85
N TRP A 11 -24.41 -4.83 42.98
CA TRP A 11 -23.59 -4.71 44.18
C TRP A 11 -23.16 -6.05 44.78
N HIS A 12 -23.94 -7.12 44.60
CA HIS A 12 -23.59 -8.45 45.11
C HIS A 12 -22.45 -9.04 44.29
N ARG A 13 -22.44 -8.83 42.98
CA ARG A 13 -21.36 -9.30 42.13
C ARG A 13 -20.04 -8.57 42.44
N PHE A 14 -20.10 -7.26 42.68
CA PHE A 14 -18.91 -6.48 43.03
C PHE A 14 -18.37 -6.78 44.43
N SER A 15 -19.23 -7.11 45.41
CA SER A 15 -18.78 -7.42 46.77
C SER A 15 -18.00 -8.74 46.88
N ALA A 16 -18.17 -9.65 45.92
CA ALA A 16 -17.43 -10.91 45.86
C ALA A 16 -15.98 -10.74 45.32
N ILE A 17 -15.65 -9.57 44.77
CA ILE A 17 -14.34 -9.29 44.16
C ILE A 17 -13.34 -8.92 45.25
N ASN A 18 -12.22 -9.65 45.32
CA ASN A 18 -11.08 -9.31 46.17
C ASN A 18 -10.14 -8.36 45.41
N MET A 19 -10.27 -7.06 45.67
CA MET A 19 -9.50 -6.02 44.96
C MET A 19 -8.00 -6.07 45.25
N GLU A 20 -7.60 -6.45 46.47
CA GLU A 20 -6.20 -6.58 46.86
C GLU A 20 -5.50 -7.66 46.03
N ARG A 21 -6.17 -8.80 45.84
CA ARG A 21 -5.66 -9.90 45.03
C ARG A 21 -5.59 -9.50 43.55
N VAL A 22 -6.63 -8.87 43.01
CA VAL A 22 -6.63 -8.37 41.62
C VAL A 22 -5.47 -7.41 41.38
N ALA A 23 -5.20 -6.51 42.32
CA ALA A 23 -4.11 -5.55 42.21
C ALA A 23 -2.72 -6.23 42.33
N GLN A 24 -2.55 -7.19 43.24
CA GLN A 24 -1.30 -7.92 43.43
C GLN A 24 -0.95 -8.83 42.24
N GLU A 25 -1.96 -9.55 41.72
CA GLU A 25 -1.79 -10.52 40.64
C GLU A 25 -1.90 -9.88 39.25
N VAL A 26 -2.39 -8.63 39.16
CA VAL A 26 -2.76 -7.97 37.91
C VAL A 26 -3.67 -8.88 37.09
N ASP A 27 -4.73 -9.37 37.72
CA ASP A 27 -5.63 -10.36 37.13
C ASP A 27 -6.49 -9.72 36.02
N VAL A 28 -5.91 -9.69 34.82
CA VAL A 28 -6.56 -9.12 33.62
C VAL A 28 -7.84 -9.89 33.28
N ALA A 29 -7.92 -11.19 33.56
CA ALA A 29 -9.10 -11.99 33.26
C ALA A 29 -10.29 -11.54 34.12
N MET A 30 -10.07 -11.35 35.43
CA MET A 30 -11.11 -10.85 36.33
C MET A 30 -11.55 -9.43 35.96
N LEU A 31 -10.60 -8.55 35.62
CA LEU A 31 -10.90 -7.20 35.14
C LEU A 31 -11.73 -7.23 33.86
N GLN A 32 -11.37 -8.09 32.89
CA GLN A 32 -12.06 -8.22 31.62
C GLN A 32 -13.48 -8.77 31.78
N GLU A 33 -13.70 -9.68 32.74
CA GLU A 33 -15.03 -10.21 33.03
C GLU A 33 -15.99 -9.12 33.53
N HIS A 34 -15.48 -8.17 34.31
CA HIS A 34 -16.28 -7.13 34.96
C HIS A 34 -16.26 -5.78 34.22
N ILE A 35 -15.41 -5.63 33.20
CA ILE A 35 -15.19 -4.34 32.51
C ILE A 35 -16.49 -3.77 31.94
N ALA A 36 -17.35 -4.60 31.34
CA ALA A 36 -18.61 -4.14 30.78
C ALA A 36 -19.60 -3.71 31.88
N ALA A 37 -19.65 -4.46 32.99
CA ALA A 37 -20.53 -4.16 34.12
C ALA A 37 -20.17 -2.83 34.77
N VAL A 38 -18.88 -2.52 34.93
CA VAL A 38 -18.43 -1.21 35.44
C VAL A 38 -18.64 -0.12 34.40
N THR A 39 -18.25 -0.38 33.15
CA THR A 39 -18.20 0.62 32.09
C THR A 39 -19.57 1.02 31.59
N PHE A 40 -20.62 0.20 31.71
CA PHE A 40 -21.94 0.51 31.15
C PHE A 40 -23.08 0.54 32.17
N CYS A 41 -22.78 0.47 33.48
CA CYS A 41 -23.81 0.59 34.49
C CYS A 41 -24.37 2.02 34.62
N ASN A 42 -25.65 2.09 35.00
CA ASN A 42 -26.36 3.30 35.31
C ASN A 42 -26.13 3.68 36.78
N LEU A 43 -25.58 4.87 37.00
CA LEU A 43 -25.31 5.41 38.34
C LEU A 43 -26.42 6.34 38.85
N ALA A 44 -27.43 6.61 38.02
CA ALA A 44 -28.47 7.57 38.34
C ALA A 44 -29.37 7.04 39.48
N GLY A 45 -29.39 7.77 40.60
CA GLY A 45 -30.24 7.44 41.73
C GLY A 45 -29.77 6.23 42.56
N GLU A 46 -28.53 5.78 42.37
CA GLU A 46 -27.95 4.72 43.19
C GLU A 46 -27.90 5.11 44.68
N ARG A 47 -28.21 4.14 45.53
CA ARG A 47 -28.30 4.30 46.98
C ARG A 47 -27.33 3.36 47.67
N CYS A 48 -26.79 3.80 48.80
CA CYS A 48 -25.93 2.97 49.62
C CYS A 48 -26.69 1.68 50.03
N PRO A 49 -26.14 0.47 49.77
CA PRO A 49 -26.78 -0.79 50.13
C PRO A 49 -26.94 -0.97 51.64
N HIS A 50 -26.13 -0.31 52.46
CA HIS A 50 -26.15 -0.43 53.92
C HIS A 50 -27.11 0.55 54.61
N CYS A 51 -27.11 1.83 54.22
CA CYS A 51 -27.91 2.86 54.90
C CYS A 51 -29.07 3.42 54.06
N ARG A 52 -29.23 2.99 52.79
CA ARG A 52 -30.29 3.41 51.85
C ARG A 52 -30.31 4.90 51.48
N GLN A 53 -29.34 5.67 51.95
CA GLN A 53 -29.15 7.06 51.57
C GLN A 53 -28.64 7.17 50.13
N PRO A 54 -28.89 8.30 49.44
CA PRO A 54 -28.28 8.59 48.15
C PRO A 54 -26.76 8.43 48.22
N ALA A 55 -26.15 7.84 47.19
CA ALA A 55 -24.70 7.75 47.12
C ALA A 55 -24.06 9.14 47.04
N ASP A 56 -22.84 9.27 47.56
CA ASP A 56 -22.10 10.53 47.57
C ASP A 56 -21.90 11.06 46.14
N PRO A 57 -22.30 12.31 45.84
CA PRO A 57 -22.20 12.86 44.49
C PRO A 57 -20.77 12.91 43.93
N ILE A 58 -19.76 13.17 44.76
CA ILE A 58 -18.35 13.23 44.34
C ILE A 58 -17.87 11.83 43.96
N LEU A 59 -18.20 10.81 44.75
CA LEU A 59 -17.88 9.41 44.41
C LEU A 59 -18.55 8.97 43.10
N LEU A 60 -19.81 9.38 42.88
CA LEU A 60 -20.50 9.13 41.61
C LEU A 60 -19.81 9.85 40.45
N THR A 61 -19.32 11.07 40.63
CA THR A 61 -18.53 11.79 39.61
C THR A 61 -17.23 11.05 39.31
N VAL A 62 -16.48 10.60 40.32
CA VAL A 62 -15.24 9.84 40.11
C VAL A 62 -15.51 8.55 39.35
N LEU A 63 -16.55 7.81 39.72
CA LEU A 63 -16.94 6.58 39.03
C LEU A 63 -17.39 6.89 37.59
N ARG A 64 -18.12 7.98 37.37
CA ARG A 64 -18.50 8.42 36.02
C ARG A 64 -17.31 8.79 35.16
N MET A 65 -16.28 9.41 35.73
CA MET A 65 -15.02 9.65 35.04
C MET A 65 -14.33 8.33 34.70
N ALA A 66 -14.23 7.40 35.65
CA ALA A 66 -13.66 6.07 35.39
C ALA A 66 -14.40 5.31 34.28
N GLN A 67 -15.74 5.39 34.26
CA GLN A 67 -16.58 4.84 33.21
C GLN A 67 -16.25 5.42 31.82
N LEU A 68 -16.16 6.74 31.71
CA LEU A 68 -15.84 7.41 30.45
C LEU A 68 -14.41 7.14 30.00
N SER A 69 -13.46 7.12 30.94
CA SER A 69 -12.06 6.77 30.66
C SER A 69 -11.94 5.32 30.16
N THR A 70 -12.64 4.37 30.79
CA THR A 70 -12.62 2.97 30.38
C THR A 70 -13.26 2.78 29.00
N GLU A 71 -14.39 3.45 28.74
CA GLU A 71 -15.05 3.42 27.44
C GLU A 71 -14.18 4.03 26.33
N TYR A 72 -13.48 5.12 26.62
CA TYR A 72 -12.48 5.70 25.71
C TYR A 72 -11.34 4.72 25.41
N LEU A 73 -10.80 4.05 26.43
CA LEU A 73 -9.74 3.06 26.27
C LEU A 73 -10.19 1.85 25.43
N LEU A 74 -11.42 1.37 25.63
CA LEU A 74 -12.01 0.32 24.79
C LEU A 74 -12.16 0.78 23.34
N HIS A 75 -12.61 2.02 23.11
CA HIS A 75 -12.68 2.59 21.76
C HIS A 75 -11.29 2.69 21.11
N CYS A 76 -10.28 3.12 21.86
CA CYS A 76 -8.90 3.13 21.39
C CYS A 76 -8.41 1.72 21.04
N GLN A 77 -8.68 0.72 21.87
CA GLN A 77 -8.30 -0.67 21.62
C GLN A 77 -8.91 -1.19 20.32
N GLU A 78 -10.20 -0.95 20.09
CA GLU A 78 -10.89 -1.37 18.86
C GLU A 78 -10.33 -0.65 17.62
N ARG A 79 -10.13 0.68 17.71
CA ARG A 79 -9.54 1.49 16.63
C ARG A 79 -8.13 1.07 16.27
N LEU A 80 -7.30 0.79 17.27
CA LEU A 80 -5.94 0.31 17.06
C LEU A 80 -5.94 -1.13 16.51
N GLY A 81 -6.82 -2.00 17.02
CA GLY A 81 -6.96 -3.37 16.54
C GLY A 81 -7.38 -3.43 15.08
N THR A 82 -8.39 -2.66 14.69
CA THR A 82 -8.83 -2.53 13.29
C THR A 82 -7.75 -1.96 12.37
N SER A 83 -7.04 -0.93 12.81
CA SER A 83 -5.93 -0.35 12.04
C SER A 83 -4.78 -1.36 11.84
N LEU A 84 -4.42 -2.11 12.90
CA LEU A 84 -3.41 -3.16 12.83
C LEU A 84 -3.82 -4.30 11.89
N ALA A 85 -5.08 -4.73 11.94
CA ALA A 85 -5.61 -5.76 11.06
C ALA A 85 -5.53 -5.33 9.58
N GLN A 86 -5.91 -4.09 9.28
CA GLN A 86 -5.81 -3.53 7.93
C GLN A 86 -4.36 -3.47 7.45
N LEU A 87 -3.44 -2.99 8.30
CA LEU A 87 -2.03 -2.91 7.94
C LEU A 87 -1.42 -4.30 7.70
N ALA A 88 -1.78 -5.28 8.52
CA ALA A 88 -1.36 -6.66 8.34
C ALA A 88 -1.87 -7.25 7.01
N GLN A 89 -3.13 -6.97 6.66
CA GLN A 89 -3.73 -7.41 5.41
C GLN A 89 -3.06 -6.77 4.19
N ASN A 90 -2.79 -5.47 4.23
CA ASN A 90 -2.06 -4.75 3.19
C ASN A 90 -0.65 -5.30 2.99
N LEU A 91 0.05 -5.57 4.10
CA LEU A 91 1.39 -6.15 4.08
C LEU A 91 1.38 -7.56 3.49
N GLN A 92 0.37 -8.37 3.79
CA GLN A 92 0.19 -9.68 3.18
C GLN A 92 -0.06 -9.58 1.67
N GLY A 93 -0.90 -8.64 1.23
CA GLY A 93 -1.14 -8.35 -0.19
C GLY A 93 0.14 -7.95 -0.92
N ALA A 94 0.88 -6.98 -0.38
CA ALA A 94 2.15 -6.53 -0.96
C ALA A 94 3.20 -7.66 -1.06
N ARG A 95 3.25 -8.57 -0.07
CA ARG A 95 4.11 -9.76 -0.14
C ARG A 95 3.71 -10.71 -1.27
N ALA A 96 2.41 -10.92 -1.48
CA ALA A 96 1.93 -11.77 -2.56
C ALA A 96 2.24 -11.15 -3.94
N GLU A 97 2.05 -9.85 -4.10
CA GLU A 97 2.44 -9.11 -5.32
C GLU A 97 3.94 -9.18 -5.57
N LEU A 98 4.76 -9.00 -4.53
CA LEU A 98 6.21 -9.14 -4.63
C LEU A 98 6.61 -10.56 -5.08
N ALA A 99 5.99 -11.59 -4.52
CA ALA A 99 6.26 -12.97 -4.93
C ALA A 99 5.89 -13.22 -6.41
N CYS A 100 4.73 -12.72 -6.85
CA CYS A 100 4.29 -12.83 -8.24
C CYS A 100 5.24 -12.10 -9.20
N THR A 101 5.62 -10.86 -8.89
CA THR A 101 6.55 -10.08 -9.71
C THR A 101 7.94 -10.71 -9.77
N GLN A 102 8.42 -11.31 -8.68
CA GLN A 102 9.68 -12.07 -8.68
C GLN A 102 9.61 -13.30 -9.58
N GLN A 103 8.51 -14.06 -9.55
CA GLN A 103 8.31 -15.21 -10.45
C GLN A 103 8.32 -14.77 -11.92
N LEU A 104 7.56 -13.73 -12.26
CA LEU A 104 7.54 -13.16 -13.61
C LEU A 104 8.93 -12.69 -14.05
N ALA A 105 9.70 -12.06 -13.17
CA ALA A 105 11.06 -11.62 -13.46
C ALA A 105 12.00 -12.80 -13.76
N VAL A 106 11.88 -13.91 -13.01
CA VAL A 106 12.64 -15.14 -13.25
C VAL A 106 12.27 -15.76 -14.61
N GLU A 107 10.98 -15.81 -14.94
CA GLU A 107 10.50 -16.32 -16.23
C GLU A 107 11.02 -15.47 -17.40
N GLN A 108 10.92 -14.14 -17.30
CA GLN A 108 11.45 -13.22 -18.30
C GLN A 108 12.97 -13.34 -18.47
N ALA A 109 13.70 -13.49 -17.36
CA ALA A 109 15.14 -13.72 -17.42
C ALA A 109 15.47 -15.03 -18.15
N ALA A 110 14.72 -16.10 -17.90
CA ALA A 110 14.90 -17.38 -18.59
C ALA A 110 14.58 -17.29 -20.09
N GLN A 111 13.52 -16.57 -20.48
CA GLN A 111 13.18 -16.32 -21.89
C GLN A 111 14.28 -15.51 -22.59
N LEU A 112 14.81 -14.48 -21.93
CA LEU A 112 15.87 -13.65 -22.47
C LEU A 112 17.19 -14.44 -22.65
N GLN A 113 17.51 -15.37 -21.75
CA GLN A 113 18.65 -16.27 -21.94
C GLN A 113 18.45 -17.20 -23.15
N ARG A 114 17.25 -17.80 -23.30
CA ARG A 114 16.94 -18.64 -24.47
C ARG A 114 17.09 -17.87 -25.78
N ALA A 115 16.51 -16.66 -25.87
CA ALA A 115 16.63 -15.81 -27.05
C ALA A 115 18.09 -15.42 -27.34
N LYS A 116 18.91 -15.17 -26.31
CA LYS A 116 20.35 -14.91 -26.47
C LYS A 116 21.10 -16.12 -27.03
N GLU A 117 20.79 -17.32 -26.56
CA GLU A 117 21.40 -18.55 -27.07
C GLU A 117 21.02 -18.81 -28.53
N GLU A 118 19.75 -18.63 -28.88
CA GLU A 118 19.28 -18.73 -30.26
C GLU A 118 19.98 -17.71 -31.16
N SER A 119 20.06 -16.44 -30.74
CA SER A 119 20.80 -15.41 -31.47
C SER A 119 22.27 -15.79 -31.67
N ARG A 120 22.93 -16.36 -30.65
CA ARG A 120 24.30 -16.88 -30.76
C ARG A 120 24.39 -18.03 -31.77
N ARG A 121 23.43 -18.95 -31.78
CA ARG A 121 23.37 -20.07 -32.75
C ARG A 121 23.21 -19.55 -34.18
N TRP A 122 22.29 -18.62 -34.41
CA TRP A 122 22.08 -18.00 -35.72
C TRP A 122 23.32 -17.24 -36.21
N LYS A 123 23.99 -16.48 -35.34
CA LYS A 123 25.27 -15.82 -35.67
C LYS A 123 26.36 -16.81 -36.10
N LYS A 124 26.50 -17.94 -35.39
CA LYS A 124 27.45 -19.00 -35.77
C LYS A 124 27.12 -19.61 -37.12
N LEU A 125 25.85 -19.89 -37.39
CA LEU A 125 25.38 -20.44 -38.66
C LEU A 125 25.66 -19.47 -39.81
N LEU A 126 25.38 -18.18 -39.62
CA LEU A 126 25.64 -17.14 -40.62
C LEU A 126 27.14 -17.00 -40.92
N ALA A 127 28.00 -16.99 -39.90
CA ALA A 127 29.45 -16.95 -40.07
C ALA A 127 29.97 -18.18 -40.86
N THR A 128 29.42 -19.37 -40.59
CA THR A 128 29.77 -20.60 -41.31
C THR A 128 29.36 -20.51 -42.79
N GLN A 129 28.14 -20.03 -43.07
CA GLN A 129 27.67 -19.81 -44.45
C GLN A 129 28.53 -18.76 -45.18
N GLN A 130 28.91 -17.68 -44.49
CA GLN A 130 29.78 -16.65 -45.07
C GLN A 130 31.16 -17.19 -45.42
N LEU A 131 31.74 -18.05 -44.56
CA LEU A 131 33.00 -18.75 -44.84
C LEU A 131 32.87 -19.68 -46.06
N LEU A 132 31.78 -20.45 -46.16
CA LEU A 132 31.51 -21.33 -47.31
C LEU A 132 31.37 -20.55 -48.62
N LEU A 133 30.71 -19.39 -48.58
CA LEU A 133 30.60 -18.49 -49.73
C LEU A 133 31.94 -17.87 -50.13
N GLN A 134 32.80 -17.51 -49.15
CA GLN A 134 34.12 -16.95 -49.40
C GLN A 134 35.15 -17.99 -49.87
N ALA A 135 35.01 -19.25 -49.48
CA ALA A 135 35.89 -20.34 -49.91
C ALA A 135 35.80 -20.63 -51.43
N GLY A 136 34.78 -20.11 -52.11
CA GLY A 136 34.54 -20.28 -53.55
C GLY A 136 34.36 -21.75 -53.97
N PRO A 137 33.97 -22.02 -55.23
CA PRO A 137 33.89 -23.39 -55.75
C PRO A 137 35.22 -24.16 -55.72
N ASN A 138 36.33 -23.51 -55.36
CA ASN A 138 37.68 -24.05 -55.41
C ASN A 138 38.13 -24.77 -54.12
N ALA A 139 37.40 -24.65 -52.99
CA ALA A 139 37.68 -25.42 -51.77
C ALA A 139 36.99 -26.79 -51.76
N TYR A 140 35.89 -26.96 -52.49
CA TYR A 140 35.19 -28.25 -52.63
C TYR A 140 36.01 -29.27 -53.45
N CYS A 141 37.03 -28.82 -54.19
CA CYS A 141 37.88 -29.68 -55.01
C CYS A 141 39.11 -30.25 -54.29
N LYS A 142 39.48 -29.77 -53.09
CA LYS A 142 40.68 -30.28 -52.37
C LYS A 142 40.38 -31.42 -51.40
N ALA A 143 39.17 -31.50 -50.84
CA ALA A 143 38.80 -32.61 -49.95
C ALA A 143 38.44 -33.89 -50.72
N THR A 144 37.94 -33.76 -51.96
CA THR A 144 37.58 -34.91 -52.82
C THR A 144 38.76 -35.43 -53.66
N ALA A 145 39.85 -34.65 -53.77
CA ALA A 145 41.06 -35.06 -54.49
C ALA A 145 42.01 -35.94 -53.65
N MET A 146 41.81 -36.06 -52.33
CA MET A 146 42.66 -36.88 -51.46
C MET A 146 42.02 -38.22 -51.04
N SER A 147 40.79 -38.53 -51.45
CA SER A 147 40.11 -39.77 -51.06
C SER A 147 39.68 -40.70 -52.20
N LEU A 148 39.95 -40.38 -53.47
CA LEU A 148 39.55 -41.22 -54.61
C LEU A 148 40.70 -41.43 -55.59
N GLY A 149 41.77 -42.04 -55.09
CA GLY A 149 42.62 -42.87 -55.93
C GLY A 149 41.96 -44.24 -56.09
N LEU A 150 41.11 -44.41 -57.11
CA LEU A 150 40.87 -45.64 -57.86
C LEU A 150 39.67 -45.50 -58.81
N ALA A 151 39.84 -46.08 -59.99
CA ALA A 151 38.84 -46.35 -61.04
C ALA A 151 38.43 -45.17 -61.93
N GLY A 152 39.09 -45.10 -63.09
CA GLY A 152 38.60 -44.35 -64.23
C GLY A 152 37.38 -45.00 -64.87
N ALA A 153 36.50 -44.16 -65.41
CA ALA A 153 35.68 -44.49 -66.56
C ALA A 153 35.22 -43.17 -67.21
N MET A 154 35.55 -43.01 -68.49
CA MET A 154 35.05 -41.95 -69.35
C MET A 154 33.52 -41.91 -69.39
N ARG A 155 32.90 -40.72 -69.26
CA ARG A 155 32.03 -40.21 -70.34
C ARG A 155 31.66 -38.72 -70.20
N LYS A 156 32.19 -37.95 -71.15
CA LYS A 156 31.67 -36.76 -71.85
C LYS A 156 30.30 -36.22 -71.41
N HIS A 157 30.25 -34.94 -71.04
CA HIS A 157 29.44 -33.94 -71.76
C HIS A 157 29.94 -32.52 -71.47
N SER A 158 30.42 -31.86 -72.52
CA SER A 158 30.69 -30.44 -72.62
C SER A 158 29.41 -29.70 -73.02
N ALA A 159 29.03 -28.63 -72.31
CA ALA A 159 28.31 -27.50 -72.92
C ALA A 159 28.24 -26.26 -72.00
N SER A 160 28.68 -25.14 -72.58
CA SER A 160 28.31 -23.74 -72.36
C SER A 160 28.42 -23.10 -70.97
N VAL A 161 29.47 -22.29 -70.86
CA VAL A 161 29.47 -20.91 -70.35
C VAL A 161 28.09 -20.22 -70.47
N SER A 162 27.59 -19.72 -69.34
CA SER A 162 26.68 -18.56 -69.25
C SER A 162 26.82 -17.93 -67.85
N PRO A 163 27.63 -16.87 -67.68
CA PRO A 163 27.47 -15.93 -66.58
C PRO A 163 26.45 -14.88 -67.00
N ASP A 164 25.42 -14.62 -66.18
CA ASP A 164 24.78 -13.27 -66.03
C ASP A 164 23.40 -13.27 -65.34
N PHE A 165 22.78 -14.42 -65.01
CA PHE A 165 21.44 -14.39 -64.39
C PHE A 165 21.41 -14.38 -62.85
N THR A 166 22.53 -14.65 -62.15
CA THR A 166 22.54 -14.76 -60.67
C THR A 166 22.86 -13.45 -59.93
N GLY A 167 23.44 -12.47 -60.61
CA GLY A 167 23.77 -11.16 -60.00
C GLY A 167 22.52 -10.33 -59.70
N ARG A 168 21.56 -10.32 -60.64
CA ARG A 168 20.35 -9.49 -60.58
C ARG A 168 19.35 -9.91 -59.50
N GLN A 169 19.32 -11.20 -59.12
CA GLN A 169 18.51 -11.68 -58.00
C GLN A 169 19.16 -11.36 -56.64
N LYS A 170 20.49 -11.42 -56.55
CA LYS A 170 21.22 -11.07 -55.31
C LYS A 170 21.20 -9.57 -55.01
N THR A 171 21.31 -8.71 -56.02
CA THR A 171 21.17 -7.26 -55.83
C THR A 171 19.76 -6.86 -55.40
N LYS A 172 18.72 -7.46 -55.98
CA LYS A 172 17.34 -7.24 -55.54
C LYS A 172 17.08 -7.69 -54.10
N ALA A 173 17.65 -8.82 -53.69
CA ALA A 173 17.54 -9.29 -52.30
C ALA A 173 18.31 -8.39 -51.31
N LEU A 174 19.44 -7.83 -51.74
CA LEU A 174 20.19 -6.85 -50.94
C LEU A 174 19.44 -5.53 -50.79
N GLU A 175 18.83 -5.01 -51.87
CA GLU A 175 17.99 -3.80 -51.83
C GLU A 175 16.79 -4.00 -50.89
N GLN A 176 16.09 -5.14 -50.99
CA GLN A 176 14.97 -5.47 -50.10
C GLN A 176 15.40 -5.52 -48.63
N MET A 177 16.53 -6.18 -48.34
CA MET A 177 17.04 -6.27 -46.97
C MET A 177 17.54 -4.90 -46.45
N GLU A 178 18.05 -4.03 -47.33
CA GLU A 178 18.43 -2.66 -46.96
C GLU A 178 17.20 -1.81 -46.63
N ASP A 179 16.12 -1.95 -47.38
CA ASP A 179 14.85 -1.27 -47.13
C ASP A 179 14.20 -1.77 -45.83
N GLU A 180 14.20 -3.07 -45.57
CA GLU A 180 13.75 -3.64 -44.28
C GLU A 180 14.58 -3.11 -43.10
N VAL A 181 15.90 -2.98 -43.26
CA VAL A 181 16.78 -2.39 -42.23
C VAL A 181 16.47 -0.91 -42.01
N LYS A 182 16.16 -0.16 -43.07
CA LYS A 182 15.73 1.25 -42.95
C LYS A 182 14.39 1.35 -42.22
N GLU A 183 13.43 0.49 -42.55
CA GLU A 183 12.13 0.45 -41.89
C GLU A 183 12.24 0.07 -40.41
N LEU A 184 13.04 -0.95 -40.09
CA LEU A 184 13.29 -1.37 -38.70
C LEU A 184 13.99 -0.27 -37.89
N LYS A 185 14.91 0.49 -38.49
CA LYS A 185 15.53 1.66 -37.83
C LYS A 185 14.52 2.77 -37.55
N ALA A 186 13.62 3.06 -38.50
CA ALA A 186 12.57 4.05 -38.32
C ALA A 186 11.61 3.64 -37.19
N LYS A 187 11.16 2.37 -37.18
CA LYS A 187 10.32 1.80 -36.11
C LYS A 187 11.02 1.84 -34.75
N LEU A 188 12.32 1.55 -34.70
CA LEU A 188 13.08 1.63 -33.45
C LEU A 188 13.16 3.07 -32.91
N GLN A 189 13.40 4.05 -33.78
CA GLN A 189 13.40 5.46 -33.40
C GLN A 189 12.03 5.93 -32.91
N GLU A 190 10.95 5.53 -33.58
CA GLU A 190 9.58 5.84 -33.16
C GLU A 190 9.27 5.26 -31.79
N VAL A 191 9.59 3.97 -31.56
CA VAL A 191 9.39 3.32 -30.26
C VAL A 191 10.22 3.99 -29.18
N GLN A 192 11.47 4.40 -29.46
CA GLN A 192 12.30 5.14 -28.50
C GLN A 192 11.65 6.47 -28.12
N GLN A 193 11.18 7.25 -29.10
CA GLN A 193 10.49 8.52 -28.85
C GLN A 193 9.20 8.33 -28.03
N GLN A 194 8.41 7.31 -28.33
CA GLN A 194 7.21 6.97 -27.54
C GLN A 194 7.55 6.58 -26.10
N LEU A 195 8.65 5.86 -25.89
CA LEU A 195 9.12 5.46 -24.55
C LEU A 195 9.63 6.67 -23.75
N GLU A 196 10.33 7.60 -24.39
CA GLU A 196 10.77 8.86 -23.77
C GLU A 196 9.59 9.74 -23.41
N ALA A 197 8.64 9.95 -24.35
CA ALA A 197 7.41 10.69 -24.09
C ALA A 197 6.57 10.07 -22.96
N GLY A 198 6.46 8.73 -22.93
CA GLY A 198 5.79 8.01 -21.84
C GLY A 198 6.48 8.16 -20.49
N ARG A 199 7.82 8.21 -20.46
CA ARG A 199 8.59 8.48 -19.24
C ARG A 199 8.38 9.91 -18.73
N GLU A 200 8.36 10.89 -19.63
CA GLU A 200 8.14 12.30 -19.28
C GLU A 200 6.71 12.53 -18.78
N ALA A 201 5.71 11.98 -19.47
CA ALA A 201 4.31 12.02 -19.02
C ALA A 201 4.13 11.36 -17.65
N GLY A 202 4.81 10.23 -17.41
CA GLY A 202 4.82 9.55 -16.12
C GLY A 202 5.47 10.37 -15.00
N LYS A 203 6.53 11.13 -15.28
CA LYS A 203 7.13 12.06 -14.31
C LYS A 203 6.17 13.20 -13.97
N LEU A 204 5.57 13.82 -14.99
CA LEU A 204 4.63 14.92 -14.81
C LEU A 204 3.38 14.50 -14.00
N CYS A 205 2.81 13.32 -14.28
CA CYS A 205 1.70 12.78 -13.49
C CYS A 205 2.09 12.60 -12.02
N ARG A 206 3.25 12.02 -11.73
CA ARG A 206 3.73 11.83 -10.35
C ARG A 206 3.92 13.16 -9.64
N GLU A 207 4.53 14.15 -10.30
CA GLU A 207 4.70 15.49 -9.74
C GLU A 207 3.34 16.13 -9.43
N GLN A 208 2.39 16.05 -10.36
CA GLN A 208 1.04 16.56 -10.17
C GLN A 208 0.30 15.87 -9.01
N GLU A 209 0.41 14.55 -8.88
CA GLU A 209 -0.16 13.80 -7.76
C GLU A 209 0.44 14.22 -6.42
N THR A 210 1.76 14.39 -6.35
CA THR A 210 2.42 14.85 -5.11
C THR A 210 2.00 16.27 -4.73
N GLU A 211 1.79 17.15 -5.70
CA GLU A 211 1.34 18.52 -5.41
C GLU A 211 -0.13 18.54 -4.96
N ARG A 212 -0.99 17.71 -5.57
CA ARG A 212 -2.38 17.54 -5.11
C ARG A 212 -2.44 16.98 -3.68
N ALA A 213 -1.62 16.00 -3.35
CA ALA A 213 -1.53 15.45 -2.00
C ALA A 213 -1.07 16.51 -0.98
N ARG A 214 -0.04 17.30 -1.32
CA ARG A 214 0.41 18.42 -0.48
C ARG A 214 -0.66 19.49 -0.29
N GLN A 215 -1.43 19.79 -1.33
CA GLN A 215 -2.51 20.76 -1.24
C GLN A 215 -3.63 20.26 -0.32
N GLN A 216 -4.03 18.99 -0.45
CA GLN A 216 -5.01 18.37 0.45
C GLN A 216 -4.52 18.35 1.90
N GLU A 217 -3.23 18.08 2.13
CA GLU A 217 -2.65 18.12 3.48
C GLU A 217 -2.70 19.54 4.07
N LYS A 218 -2.37 20.56 3.26
CA LYS A 218 -2.45 21.97 3.68
C LYS A 218 -3.88 22.38 4.00
N GLU A 219 -4.85 21.96 3.19
CA GLU A 219 -6.28 22.21 3.43
C GLU A 219 -6.75 21.52 4.71
N GLY A 220 -6.43 20.23 4.89
CA GLY A 220 -6.75 19.49 6.11
C GLY A 220 -6.13 20.12 7.37
N ARG A 221 -4.91 20.67 7.27
CA ARG A 221 -4.28 21.42 8.38
C ARG A 221 -5.05 22.68 8.73
N LYS A 222 -5.47 23.46 7.73
CA LYS A 222 -6.27 24.67 7.95
C LYS A 222 -7.64 24.34 8.55
N ASP A 223 -8.25 23.25 8.11
CA ASP A 223 -9.55 22.79 8.64
C ASP A 223 -9.43 22.40 10.11
N LEU A 224 -8.34 21.71 10.48
CA LEU A 224 -8.04 21.35 11.86
C LEU A 224 -7.81 22.59 12.74
N GLU A 225 -7.08 23.58 12.23
CA GLU A 225 -6.86 24.85 12.95
C GLU A 225 -8.17 25.60 13.18
N ARG A 226 -9.02 25.73 12.16
CA ARG A 226 -10.34 26.36 12.31
C ARG A 226 -11.21 25.62 13.33
N TRP A 227 -11.26 24.29 13.27
CA TRP A 227 -12.03 23.51 14.22
C TRP A 227 -11.52 23.71 15.66
N LYS A 228 -10.20 23.79 15.84
CA LYS A 228 -9.60 24.05 17.16
C LYS A 228 -10.00 25.42 17.69
N GLU A 229 -9.98 26.45 16.84
CA GLU A 229 -10.42 27.80 17.20
C GLU A 229 -11.91 27.83 17.58
N GLU A 230 -12.77 27.20 16.77
CA GLU A 230 -14.20 27.06 17.06
C GLU A 230 -14.46 26.37 18.40
N GLU A 231 -13.73 25.30 18.70
CA GLU A 231 -13.91 24.57 19.95
C GLU A 231 -13.42 25.37 21.16
N THR A 232 -12.30 26.10 21.01
CA THR A 232 -11.85 27.03 22.06
C THR A 232 -12.84 28.17 22.29
N MET A 233 -13.49 28.66 21.23
CA MET A 233 -14.50 29.72 21.32
C MET A 233 -15.73 29.22 22.07
N LYS A 234 -16.26 28.03 21.73
CA LYS A 234 -17.38 27.42 22.45
C LYS A 234 -17.08 27.21 23.92
N LEU A 235 -15.88 26.72 24.25
CA LEU A 235 -15.48 26.54 25.65
C LEU A 235 -15.44 27.88 26.40
N CYS A 236 -14.91 28.94 25.78
CA CYS A 236 -14.92 30.28 26.35
C CYS A 236 -16.36 30.78 26.57
N GLU A 237 -17.26 30.58 25.60
CA GLU A 237 -18.68 30.94 25.72
C GLU A 237 -19.38 30.19 26.85
N GLU A 238 -19.15 28.88 27.00
CA GLU A 238 -19.69 28.08 28.10
C GLU A 238 -19.16 28.55 29.46
N ILE A 239 -17.86 28.83 29.57
CA ILE A 239 -17.24 29.36 30.79
C ILE A 239 -17.83 30.73 31.15
N ASP A 240 -18.00 31.62 30.18
CA ASP A 240 -18.58 32.94 30.42
C ASP A 240 -20.06 32.87 30.80
N GLY A 241 -20.82 31.93 30.20
CA GLY A 241 -22.18 31.61 30.61
C GLY A 241 -22.26 31.15 32.07
N LEU A 242 -21.37 30.24 32.49
CA LEU A 242 -21.29 29.79 33.89
C LEU A 242 -20.91 30.93 34.83
N ARG A 243 -19.91 31.75 34.46
CA ARG A 243 -19.49 32.92 35.25
C ARG A 243 -20.65 33.88 35.49
N GLN A 244 -21.45 34.16 34.45
CA GLN A 244 -22.64 35.01 34.57
C GLN A 244 -23.68 34.39 35.51
N LEU A 245 -23.95 33.09 35.37
CA LEU A 245 -24.89 32.37 36.24
C LEU A 245 -24.48 32.46 37.72
N PHE A 246 -23.20 32.21 38.01
CA PHE A 246 -22.66 32.36 39.36
C PHE A 246 -22.78 33.79 39.86
N LEU A 247 -22.43 34.78 39.04
CA LEU A 247 -22.49 36.19 39.42
C LEU A 247 -23.92 36.63 39.80
N VAL A 248 -24.93 36.16 39.04
CA VAL A 248 -26.35 36.41 39.35
C VAL A 248 -26.73 35.73 40.66
N SER A 249 -26.39 34.44 40.83
CA SER A 249 -26.68 33.71 42.07
C SER A 249 -26.05 34.37 43.31
N PHE A 250 -24.81 34.86 43.22
CA PHE A 250 -24.16 35.59 44.31
C PHE A 250 -24.86 36.91 44.64
N LYS A 251 -25.31 37.68 43.64
CA LYS A 251 -26.08 38.91 43.85
C LYS A 251 -27.46 38.63 44.49
N ASP A 252 -28.13 37.57 44.05
CA ASP A 252 -29.41 37.14 44.62
C ASP A 252 -29.24 36.67 46.08
N MET A 253 -28.17 35.93 46.38
CA MET A 253 -27.85 35.55 47.75
C MET A 253 -27.52 36.76 48.62
N ALA A 254 -26.68 37.69 48.15
CA ALA A 254 -26.30 38.89 48.89
C ALA A 254 -27.52 39.77 49.20
N SER A 255 -28.41 39.97 48.22
CA SER A 255 -29.64 40.76 48.41
C SER A 255 -30.60 40.10 49.40
N ARG A 256 -30.79 38.77 49.33
CA ARG A 256 -31.58 38.01 50.33
C ARG A 256 -30.98 38.09 51.74
N ASN A 257 -29.65 38.04 51.85
CA ASN A 257 -28.97 38.13 53.15
C ASN A 257 -29.13 39.53 53.77
N SER A 258 -28.95 40.58 52.97
CA SER A 258 -29.19 41.96 53.43
C SER A 258 -30.65 42.25 53.82
N ALA A 259 -31.60 41.54 53.22
CA ALA A 259 -33.03 41.66 53.57
C ALA A 259 -33.43 40.91 54.85
N MET A 260 -32.57 40.01 55.37
CA MET A 260 -32.79 39.33 56.65
C MET A 260 -32.10 40.01 57.83
N GLU A 261 -31.10 40.87 57.58
CA GLU A 261 -30.34 41.60 58.61
C GLU A 261 -30.88 43.01 58.91
N GLY A 262 -31.89 43.49 58.18
CA GLY A 262 -32.56 44.78 58.40
C GLY A 262 -34.01 44.62 58.83
#